data_AF-A0A5N5NGF9-F1
#
_entry.id   AF-A0A5N5NGF9-F1
#
_cell.length_a   1.000
_cell.length_b   1.000
_cell.length_c   1.000
_cell.angle_alpha   90.00
_cell.angle_beta   90.00
_cell.angle_gamma   90.00
#
_symmetry.space_group_name_H-M   'P 1'
#
loop_
_entity.id
_entity.type
_entity.pdbx_description
1 polymer ?
#
loop_
_entity_poly.entity_id
_entity_poly.type
_entity_poly.pdbx_seq_one_letter_code
_entity_poly.pdbx_strand_id
1 'polypeptide(L)'
;MSSANSGYTATDIITYIGVPLAVLGVLPILYNTAATLTSLSKIKRMLRHSRLTALTRSDVVNRVIEVELPRYAVRPWDRFDHRSEYWVLSRHPSSIPGGSWTTFNWRSQIIGLKTQRVEYADQLRQPQVDVALDELVCYLLDLGAVPDPHGWRLLRSTGLWTPVGCALMMSPDGREKALTIAPLDDSDGHLGLAVNWSPDWTTRDYSHLPPYWVRLPPPPEQKVEKEVEASSSVKGADGNVSPVEGERSSIRKESLDSAQQEAASNAKKDITCQISVEGIVTALTQEERLQSNLNLDTLYIEHIRIRQSKSAGVWFASAATAYGTTSQTVLWNYKIPDDVLSFARKETVPCGVLELLGVVTDSDTPEWATRHNADHMVSHDLHVRRLNERRAAMAAEARMAPDQREAAARERVMRENEQRMRDMRDNMRLQSQRQDTRLMEAFQSPRWDTKRAAEYCLLWLKSRGHVPADVRGIKDVVGTLLHRMVLDGEFTVTICDMLDLWKAWADNGGMRKSDFEALKGDLVTFAQATLLISLIKDTSTALDGALAVDLQECMNMWRQVRLG
;
A
#
# COMPACT_ATOMS: atom_id res chain seq x y z
N MET A 1 61.34 89.25 38.64
CA MET A 1 61.15 88.71 40.00
C MET A 1 59.81 89.27 40.51
N SER A 2 58.86 88.53 41.04
CA SER A 2 58.88 87.20 41.65
C SER A 2 57.58 86.44 41.32
N SER A 3 57.75 85.20 40.91
CA SER A 3 56.79 84.11 40.96
C SER A 3 56.16 83.97 42.35
N ALA A 4 54.83 84.02 42.43
CA ALA A 4 54.07 83.64 43.62
C ALA A 4 52.91 82.71 43.23
N ASN A 5 53.06 81.45 43.66
CA ASN A 5 52.04 80.48 44.07
C ASN A 5 51.04 79.94 43.03
N SER A 6 51.49 78.96 42.25
CA SER A 6 50.62 77.88 41.74
C SER A 6 50.69 76.68 42.69
N GLY A 7 49.95 76.74 43.79
CA GLY A 7 49.84 75.65 44.75
C GLY A 7 48.89 74.55 44.27
N TYR A 8 49.32 73.74 43.31
CA TYR A 8 48.71 72.42 43.10
C TYR A 8 49.45 71.44 44.00
N THR A 9 48.79 70.97 45.05
CA THR A 9 49.37 69.97 45.94
C THR A 9 49.40 68.62 45.22
N ALA A 10 50.37 67.74 45.52
CA ALA A 10 50.43 66.39 44.93
C ALA A 10 49.12 65.62 45.17
N THR A 11 48.42 65.93 46.27
CA THR A 11 47.06 65.49 46.57
C THR A 11 46.05 65.92 45.51
N ASP A 12 46.05 67.18 45.04
CA ASP A 12 45.13 67.64 43.99
C ASP A 12 45.33 66.86 42.68
N ILE A 13 46.58 66.59 42.29
CA ILE A 13 46.88 65.79 41.08
C ILE A 13 46.37 64.36 41.22
N ILE A 14 46.53 63.73 42.40
CA ILE A 14 46.01 62.38 42.67
C ILE A 14 44.48 62.36 42.63
N THR A 15 43.81 63.35 43.23
CA THR A 15 42.34 63.38 43.30
C THR A 15 41.68 63.74 41.96
N TYR A 16 42.22 64.71 41.21
CA TYR A 16 41.59 65.21 39.98
C TYR A 16 42.07 64.48 38.71
N ILE A 17 43.26 63.88 38.71
CA ILE A 17 43.79 63.15 37.54
C ILE A 17 43.93 61.66 37.88
N GLY A 18 44.54 61.32 39.01
CA GLY A 18 44.81 59.93 39.40
C GLY A 18 43.55 59.08 39.58
N VAL A 19 42.54 59.59 40.28
CA VAL A 19 41.27 58.87 40.51
C VAL A 19 40.49 58.65 39.20
N PRO A 20 40.25 59.66 38.35
CA PRO A 20 39.61 59.42 37.05
C PRO A 20 40.39 58.47 36.14
N LEU A 21 41.73 58.53 36.13
CA LEU A 21 42.56 57.62 35.33
C LEU A 21 42.46 56.17 35.84
N ALA A 22 42.42 55.97 37.15
CA ALA A 22 42.20 54.66 37.76
C ALA A 22 40.79 54.12 37.45
N VAL A 23 39.76 54.97 37.51
CA VAL A 23 38.39 54.61 37.11
C VAL A 23 38.33 54.24 35.62
N LEU A 24 39.00 55.00 34.75
CA LEU A 24 39.13 54.67 33.32
C LEU A 24 39.85 53.35 33.09
N GLY A 25 40.83 53.00 33.92
CA GLY A 25 41.51 51.70 33.87
C GLY A 25 40.63 50.52 34.31
N VAL A 26 39.70 50.74 35.24
CA VAL A 26 38.81 49.69 35.80
C VAL A 26 37.49 49.57 35.01
N LEU A 27 37.07 50.61 34.29
CA LEU A 27 35.84 50.63 33.47
C LEU A 27 35.72 49.46 32.48
N PRO A 28 36.77 49.05 31.74
CA PRO A 28 36.69 47.87 30.86
C PRO A 28 36.40 46.56 31.61
N ILE A 29 36.92 46.41 32.83
CA ILE A 29 36.68 45.24 33.69
C ILE A 29 35.24 45.28 34.21
N LEU A 30 34.76 46.44 34.63
CA LEU A 30 33.35 46.63 35.04
C LEU A 30 32.38 46.38 33.89
N TYR A 31 32.72 46.81 32.68
CA TYR A 31 31.92 46.53 31.49
C TYR A 31 31.89 45.02 31.18
N ASN A 32 33.04 44.34 31.22
CA ASN A 32 33.13 42.89 30.97
C ASN A 32 32.38 42.06 32.03
N THR A 33 32.47 42.44 33.31
CA THR A 33 31.74 41.81 34.41
C THR A 33 30.22 42.03 34.27
N ALA A 34 29.77 43.24 33.93
CA ALA A 34 28.35 43.49 33.67
C ALA A 34 27.84 42.73 32.43
N ALA A 35 28.61 42.69 31.35
CA ALA A 35 28.28 41.97 30.12
C ALA A 35 28.21 40.44 30.33
N THR A 36 29.15 39.85 31.09
CA THR A 36 29.10 38.41 31.46
C THR A 36 27.86 38.11 32.30
N LEU A 37 27.59 38.90 33.33
CA LEU A 37 26.47 38.66 34.25
C LEU A 37 25.11 38.77 33.55
N THR A 38 24.95 39.74 32.66
CA THR A 38 23.73 39.92 31.86
C THR A 38 23.54 38.75 30.88
N SER A 39 24.60 38.35 30.18
CA SER A 39 24.59 37.20 29.26
C SER A 39 24.29 35.88 29.99
N LEU A 40 24.93 35.64 31.14
CA LEU A 40 24.68 34.48 31.99
C LEU A 40 23.25 34.47 32.54
N SER A 41 22.72 35.64 32.94
CA SER A 41 21.34 35.76 33.41
C SER A 41 20.33 35.44 32.31
N LYS A 42 20.61 35.88 31.07
CA LYS A 42 19.83 35.54 29.87
C LYS A 42 19.87 34.03 29.61
N ILE A 43 21.06 33.42 29.63
CA ILE A 43 21.24 31.97 29.45
C ILE A 43 20.50 31.17 30.53
N LYS A 44 20.66 31.52 31.81
CA LYS A 44 19.93 30.86 32.92
C LYS A 44 18.42 31.06 32.82
N ARG A 45 17.94 32.18 32.27
CA ARG A 45 16.51 32.39 32.02
C ARG A 45 16.01 31.49 30.88
N MET A 46 16.76 31.40 29.79
CA MET A 46 16.43 30.50 28.66
C MET A 46 16.39 29.04 29.10
N LEU A 47 17.42 28.56 29.81
CA LEU A 47 17.50 27.20 30.35
C LEU A 47 16.36 26.85 31.32
N ARG A 48 15.96 27.81 32.17
CA ARG A 48 14.81 27.63 33.07
C ARG A 48 13.49 27.54 32.32
N HIS A 49 13.32 28.33 31.26
CA HIS A 49 12.11 28.30 30.46
C HIS A 49 11.97 26.99 29.67
N SER A 50 13.08 26.45 29.14
CA SER A 50 13.13 25.16 28.45
C SER A 50 13.27 23.95 29.36
N ARG A 51 13.29 24.15 30.70
CA ARG A 51 13.46 23.10 31.73
C ARG A 51 14.69 22.20 31.53
N LEU A 52 15.77 22.73 30.98
CA LEU A 52 17.01 21.99 30.79
C LEU A 52 17.88 22.07 32.04
N THR A 53 18.30 20.91 32.54
CA THR A 53 19.28 20.80 33.63
C THR A 53 20.68 20.99 33.06
N ALA A 54 21.23 22.19 33.15
CA ALA A 54 22.56 22.52 32.62
C ALA A 54 23.45 23.13 33.70
N LEU A 55 24.75 22.79 33.67
CA LEU A 55 25.76 23.43 34.53
C LEU A 55 26.38 24.60 33.77
N THR A 56 26.25 25.82 34.32
CA THR A 56 26.85 27.03 33.72
C THR A 56 28.08 27.47 34.52
N ARG A 57 29.23 27.59 33.87
CA ARG A 57 30.47 28.18 34.40
C ARG A 57 30.80 29.43 33.59
N SER A 58 31.12 30.54 34.25
CA SER A 58 31.45 31.80 33.57
C SER A 58 32.88 32.22 33.85
N ASP A 59 33.63 32.52 32.79
CA ASP A 59 34.92 33.17 32.86
C ASP A 59 34.79 34.62 32.38
N VAL A 60 34.92 35.54 33.34
CA VAL A 60 34.77 36.98 33.10
C VAL A 60 35.98 37.57 32.37
N VAL A 61 37.16 36.98 32.55
CA VAL A 61 38.41 37.47 31.96
C VAL A 61 38.43 37.13 30.47
N ASN A 62 38.08 35.89 30.13
CA ASN A 62 38.07 35.41 28.75
C ASN A 62 36.77 35.72 28.00
N ARG A 63 35.75 36.28 28.67
CA ARG A 63 34.42 36.58 28.08
C ARG A 63 33.71 35.31 27.54
N VAL A 64 33.95 34.17 28.18
CA VAL A 64 33.39 32.87 27.78
C VAL A 64 32.46 32.35 28.87
N ILE A 65 31.32 31.81 28.45
CA ILE A 65 30.42 31.05 29.31
C ILE A 65 30.44 29.60 28.85
N GLU A 66 30.93 28.71 29.69
CA GLU A 66 30.87 27.27 29.45
C GLU A 66 29.53 26.73 29.99
N VAL A 67 28.77 26.06 29.14
CA VAL A 67 27.49 25.46 29.49
C VAL A 67 27.57 23.97 29.20
N GLU A 68 27.45 23.14 30.23
CA GLU A 68 27.38 21.68 30.10
C GLU A 68 25.91 21.28 29.97
N LEU A 69 25.53 20.73 28.81
CA LEU A 69 24.19 20.28 28.48
C LEU A 69 24.14 18.75 28.34
N PRO A 70 23.13 18.06 28.87
CA PRO A 70 22.94 16.63 28.65
C PRO A 70 22.59 16.31 27.20
N ARG A 71 23.23 15.26 26.68
CA ARG A 71 22.89 14.60 25.41
C ARG A 71 21.92 13.48 25.69
N TYR A 72 20.79 13.48 24.99
CA TYR A 72 19.76 12.46 25.14
C TYR A 72 19.77 11.48 23.96
N ALA A 73 19.31 10.26 24.20
CA ALA A 73 18.58 9.47 23.21
C ALA A 73 17.09 9.55 23.51
N VAL A 74 16.29 9.66 22.46
CA VAL A 74 14.83 9.61 22.60
C VAL A 74 14.24 8.49 21.78
N ARG A 75 13.14 7.97 22.30
CA ARG A 75 12.23 7.07 21.59
C ARG A 75 10.79 7.55 21.78
N PRO A 76 9.91 7.38 20.79
CA PRO A 76 8.49 7.60 20.99
C PRO A 76 7.99 6.77 22.18
N TRP A 77 6.94 7.26 22.84
CA TRP A 77 6.23 6.44 23.82
C TRP A 77 5.55 5.25 23.15
N ASP A 78 5.14 4.27 23.94
CA ASP A 78 4.31 3.20 23.40
C ASP A 78 2.93 3.74 23.04
N ARG A 79 2.53 3.50 21.78
CA ARG A 79 1.26 3.96 21.20
C ARG A 79 0.03 3.52 21.99
N PHE A 80 0.06 2.33 22.57
CA PHE A 80 -1.09 1.70 23.23
C PHE A 80 -1.07 1.89 24.73
N ASP A 81 0.09 1.73 25.36
CA ASP A 81 0.23 1.83 26.82
C ASP A 81 0.21 3.30 27.31
N HIS A 82 0.75 4.24 26.52
CA HIS A 82 0.98 5.64 26.93
C HIS A 82 0.26 6.63 26.00
N ARG A 83 -1.06 6.49 25.87
CA ARG A 83 -1.88 7.24 24.89
C ARG A 83 -1.82 8.74 25.08
N SER A 84 -1.89 9.23 26.32
CA SER A 84 -1.86 10.67 26.61
C SER A 84 -0.56 11.33 26.19
N GLU A 85 0.56 10.63 26.34
CA GLU A 85 1.89 11.12 26.04
C GLU A 85 2.21 10.99 24.55
N TYR A 86 1.76 9.92 23.90
CA TYR A 86 2.04 9.65 22.49
C TYR A 86 1.37 10.66 21.54
N TRP A 87 0.08 10.92 21.74
CA TRP A 87 -0.74 11.73 20.81
C TRP A 87 -0.73 13.23 21.10
N VAL A 88 -0.24 13.64 22.28
CA VAL A 88 -0.22 15.06 22.69
C VAL A 88 1.19 15.61 22.54
N LEU A 89 1.29 16.84 22.03
CA LEU A 89 2.56 17.56 21.94
C LEU A 89 3.09 17.96 23.32
N SER A 90 4.38 18.30 23.37
CA SER A 90 4.97 18.85 24.58
C SER A 90 4.31 20.19 24.93
N ARG A 91 3.97 20.35 26.21
CA ARG A 91 3.39 21.62 26.72
C ARG A 91 4.39 22.77 26.71
N HIS A 92 5.70 22.45 26.67
CA HIS A 92 6.77 23.42 26.82
C HIS A 92 7.90 23.10 25.82
N PRO A 93 7.70 23.37 24.52
CA PRO A 93 8.78 23.25 23.54
C PRO A 93 9.90 24.25 23.85
N SER A 94 11.14 23.82 23.64
CA SER A 94 12.33 24.64 23.80
C SER A 94 12.40 25.68 22.68
N SER A 95 12.55 26.95 23.06
CA SER A 95 12.80 28.04 22.10
C SER A 95 14.29 28.17 21.73
N ILE A 96 15.15 27.27 22.23
CA ILE A 96 16.59 27.30 21.99
C ILE A 96 16.88 26.62 20.64
N PRO A 97 17.68 27.21 19.74
CA PRO A 97 18.07 26.57 18.48
C PRO A 97 18.70 25.19 18.71
N GLY A 98 18.36 24.18 17.90
CA GLY A 98 18.75 22.78 18.13
C GLY A 98 17.78 22.00 19.05
N GLY A 99 16.74 22.66 19.55
CA GLY A 99 15.73 22.08 20.44
C GLY A 99 14.46 21.58 19.74
N SER A 100 14.44 21.45 18.41
CA SER A 100 13.21 21.11 17.66
C SER A 100 12.57 19.80 18.10
N TRP A 101 13.39 18.83 18.55
CA TRP A 101 12.93 17.57 19.09
C TRP A 101 12.02 17.75 20.32
N THR A 102 12.17 18.80 21.13
CA THR A 102 11.35 19.02 22.33
C THR A 102 9.88 19.36 22.06
N THR A 103 9.50 19.50 20.78
CA THR A 103 8.11 19.70 20.34
C THR A 103 7.21 18.52 20.71
N PHE A 104 7.75 17.30 20.73
CA PHE A 104 7.02 16.08 21.11
C PHE A 104 7.37 15.60 22.50
N ASN A 105 6.51 14.74 23.05
CA ASN A 105 6.79 14.03 24.30
C ASN A 105 7.58 12.76 23.98
N TRP A 106 8.77 12.67 24.55
CA TRP A 106 9.68 11.56 24.31
C TRP A 106 9.99 10.79 25.58
N ARG A 107 10.25 9.50 25.44
CA ARG A 107 10.99 8.73 26.46
C ARG A 107 12.47 9.05 26.29
N SER A 108 13.01 9.89 27.17
CA SER A 108 14.39 10.36 27.11
C SER A 108 15.33 9.57 28.03
N GLN A 109 16.51 9.25 27.53
CA GLN A 109 17.61 8.64 28.29
C GLN A 109 18.88 9.49 28.11
N ILE A 110 19.55 9.82 29.21
CA ILE A 110 20.81 10.58 29.15
C ILE A 110 21.93 9.64 28.71
N ILE A 111 22.61 9.99 27.61
CA ILE A 111 23.77 9.24 27.09
C ILE A 111 25.09 9.92 27.50
N GLY A 112 25.11 11.24 27.61
CA GLY A 112 26.34 11.97 27.92
C GLY A 112 26.12 13.45 28.20
N LEU A 113 27.21 14.20 28.22
CA LEU A 113 27.24 15.66 28.44
C LEU A 113 28.03 16.31 27.30
N LYS A 114 27.54 17.44 26.78
CA LYS A 114 28.23 18.29 25.80
C LYS A 114 28.53 19.62 26.45
N THR A 115 29.81 19.99 26.50
CA THR A 115 30.24 21.31 26.97
C THR A 115 30.27 22.25 25.78
N GLN A 116 29.44 23.29 25.82
CA GLN A 116 29.44 24.37 24.83
C GLN A 116 30.12 25.61 25.42
N ARG A 117 31.10 26.14 24.69
CA ARG A 117 31.68 27.45 24.99
C ARG A 117 30.91 28.50 24.20
N VAL A 118 30.27 29.43 24.91
CA VAL A 118 29.46 30.49 24.33
C VAL A 118 30.19 31.82 24.55
N GLU A 119 30.66 32.42 23.47
CA GLU A 119 31.14 33.81 23.45
C GLU A 119 29.95 34.79 23.36
N TYR A 120 30.16 36.08 23.63
CA TYR A 120 29.05 37.06 23.63
C TYR A 120 28.34 37.24 22.29
N ALA A 121 28.99 36.88 21.18
CA ALA A 121 28.38 36.90 19.84
C ALA A 121 27.61 35.62 19.52
N ASP A 122 27.90 34.52 20.22
CA ASP A 122 27.36 33.21 19.94
C ASP A 122 26.03 32.97 20.66
N GLN A 123 25.14 32.25 20.00
CA GLN A 123 23.88 31.82 20.59
C GLN A 123 24.05 30.42 21.19
N LEU A 124 23.51 30.23 22.39
CA LEU A 124 23.39 28.91 23.01
C LEU A 124 22.58 27.99 22.10
N ARG A 125 23.09 26.78 21.83
CA ARG A 125 22.40 25.75 21.05
C ARG A 125 22.16 24.52 21.91
N GLN A 126 20.99 23.92 21.77
CA GLN A 126 20.67 22.66 22.42
C GLN A 126 21.32 21.51 21.63
N PRO A 127 21.94 20.53 22.30
CA PRO A 127 22.53 19.39 21.61
C PRO A 127 21.46 18.57 20.89
N GLN A 128 21.80 18.12 19.68
CA GLN A 128 21.00 17.16 18.93
C GLN A 128 20.92 15.82 19.67
N VAL A 129 19.78 15.15 19.51
CA VAL A 129 19.43 13.92 20.22
C VAL A 129 19.47 12.72 19.28
N ASP A 130 19.85 11.56 19.82
CA ASP A 130 19.81 10.29 19.09
C ASP A 130 18.40 9.74 18.97
N VAL A 131 17.94 9.46 17.75
CA VAL A 131 16.63 8.83 17.47
C VAL A 131 16.81 7.73 16.43
N ALA A 132 16.04 6.65 16.56
CA ALA A 132 15.93 5.66 15.50
C ALA A 132 15.04 6.21 14.37
N LEU A 133 15.53 6.20 13.12
CA LEU A 133 14.84 6.87 12.01
C LEU A 133 13.49 6.22 11.68
N ASP A 134 13.43 4.90 11.77
CA ASP A 134 12.23 4.09 11.56
C ASP A 134 11.14 4.43 12.59
N GLU A 135 11.50 4.48 13.87
CA GLU A 135 10.57 4.87 14.95
C GLU A 135 10.09 6.32 14.76
N LEU A 136 10.97 7.24 14.36
CA LEU A 136 10.63 8.65 14.11
C LEU A 136 9.63 8.80 12.96
N VAL A 137 9.89 8.16 11.81
CA VAL A 137 8.99 8.25 10.65
C VAL A 137 7.67 7.54 10.93
N CYS A 138 7.68 6.38 11.61
CA CYS A 138 6.45 5.73 12.08
C CYS A 138 5.61 6.70 12.92
N TYR A 139 6.24 7.35 13.89
CA TYR A 139 5.58 8.30 14.78
C TYR A 139 4.97 9.48 14.02
N LEU A 140 5.72 10.09 13.09
CA LEU A 140 5.23 11.22 12.31
C LEU A 140 4.09 10.83 11.36
N LEU A 141 4.17 9.66 10.70
CA LEU A 141 3.06 9.11 9.91
C LEU A 141 1.84 8.83 10.77
N ASP A 142 2.05 8.40 12.02
CA ASP A 142 0.95 8.22 12.97
C ASP A 142 0.28 9.54 13.35
N LEU A 143 1.01 10.64 13.45
CA LEU A 143 0.42 11.96 13.65
C LEU A 143 -0.23 12.56 12.39
N GLY A 144 -0.01 11.96 11.21
CA GLY A 144 -0.61 12.36 9.93
C GLY A 144 0.34 13.10 8.97
N ALA A 145 1.65 13.03 9.20
CA ALA A 145 2.63 13.57 8.26
C ALA A 145 2.61 12.80 6.93
N VAL A 146 2.87 13.49 5.82
CA VAL A 146 2.92 12.88 4.49
C VAL A 146 4.36 12.90 3.97
N PRO A 147 4.93 11.76 3.54
CA PRO A 147 6.31 11.73 3.04
C PRO A 147 6.44 12.47 1.70
N ASP A 148 7.52 13.25 1.53
CA ASP A 148 7.83 13.95 0.27
C ASP A 148 8.69 13.06 -0.66
N PRO A 149 8.17 12.61 -1.83
CA PRO A 149 8.91 11.76 -2.76
C PRO A 149 10.22 12.38 -3.26
N HIS A 150 10.28 13.70 -3.41
CA HIS A 150 11.51 14.34 -3.86
C HIS A 150 12.58 14.29 -2.78
N GLY A 151 12.24 14.63 -1.53
CA GLY A 151 13.16 14.61 -0.40
C GLY A 151 13.83 13.26 -0.18
N TRP A 152 13.02 12.19 -0.13
CA TRP A 152 13.53 10.83 0.09
C TRP A 152 14.45 10.34 -1.04
N ARG A 153 14.10 10.64 -2.30
CA ARG A 153 14.97 10.34 -3.44
C ARG A 153 16.30 11.07 -3.39
N LEU A 154 16.29 12.33 -2.97
CA LEU A 154 17.50 13.13 -2.82
C LEU A 154 18.37 12.60 -1.69
N LEU A 155 17.78 12.26 -0.54
CA LEU A 155 18.48 11.63 0.58
C LEU A 155 19.14 10.31 0.20
N ARG A 156 18.43 9.48 -0.57
CA ARG A 156 18.95 8.21 -1.04
C ARG A 156 20.16 8.37 -1.96
N SER A 157 20.10 9.34 -2.86
CA SER A 157 21.13 9.56 -3.90
C SER A 157 22.35 10.33 -3.40
N THR A 158 22.17 11.28 -2.48
CA THR A 158 23.24 12.21 -2.05
C THR A 158 23.70 12.00 -0.61
N GLY A 159 22.96 11.23 0.20
CA GLY A 159 23.32 10.91 1.58
C GLY A 159 23.48 12.17 2.43
N LEU A 160 24.64 12.34 3.08
CA LEU A 160 24.94 13.51 3.93
C LEU A 160 25.05 14.83 3.15
N TRP A 161 25.20 14.80 1.83
CA TRP A 161 25.35 15.99 0.98
C TRP A 161 24.01 16.61 0.56
N THR A 162 22.91 16.04 1.02
CA THR A 162 21.59 16.64 0.84
C THR A 162 21.55 18.08 1.36
N PRO A 163 20.94 19.02 0.62
CA PRO A 163 20.87 20.40 1.03
C PRO A 163 20.05 20.57 2.31
N VAL A 164 20.55 21.41 3.22
CA VAL A 164 19.84 21.81 4.44
C VAL A 164 18.49 22.43 4.08
N GLY A 165 17.45 22.04 4.83
CA GLY A 165 16.07 22.49 4.61
C GLY A 165 15.30 21.73 3.52
N CYS A 166 15.91 20.69 2.92
CA CYS A 166 15.17 19.72 2.12
C CYS A 166 14.10 19.04 3.00
N ALA A 167 12.87 18.94 2.49
CA ALA A 167 11.75 18.35 3.22
C ALA A 167 11.73 16.84 3.01
N LEU A 168 11.64 16.07 4.08
CA LEU A 168 11.42 14.62 4.03
C LEU A 168 9.96 14.28 4.32
N MET A 169 9.33 15.04 5.22
CA MET A 169 7.93 14.90 5.56
C MET A 169 7.26 16.27 5.49
N MET A 170 6.02 16.30 5.03
CA MET A 170 5.17 17.46 4.91
C MET A 170 4.01 17.39 5.92
N SER A 171 3.41 18.53 6.20
CA SER A 171 2.13 18.65 6.89
C SER A 171 1.05 17.79 6.19
N PRO A 172 -0.04 17.40 6.88
CA PRO A 172 -1.17 16.69 6.27
C PRO A 172 -1.72 17.37 5.00
N ASP A 173 -1.68 18.71 4.96
CA ASP A 173 -2.14 19.52 3.83
C ASP A 173 -1.10 19.67 2.69
N GLY A 174 0.10 19.10 2.85
CA GLY A 174 1.20 19.17 1.89
C GLY A 174 1.87 20.54 1.73
N ARG A 175 1.53 21.54 2.56
CA ARG A 175 2.02 22.93 2.41
C ARG A 175 3.26 23.25 3.21
N GLU A 176 3.32 22.76 4.45
CA GLU A 176 4.41 23.07 5.38
C GLU A 176 5.35 21.87 5.54
N LYS A 177 6.61 22.15 5.84
CA LYS A 177 7.65 21.11 6.00
C LYS A 177 7.64 20.63 7.44
N ALA A 178 7.29 19.36 7.65
CA ALA A 178 7.23 18.75 8.98
C ALA A 178 8.59 18.21 9.44
N LEU A 179 9.31 17.52 8.56
CA LEU A 179 10.65 16.99 8.83
C LEU A 179 11.60 17.49 7.74
N THR A 180 12.71 18.09 8.15
CA THR A 180 13.71 18.65 7.22
C THR A 180 15.12 18.24 7.59
N ILE A 181 16.03 18.36 6.63
CA ILE A 181 17.46 18.10 6.84
C ILE A 181 18.08 19.29 7.57
N ALA A 182 18.68 19.04 8.72
CA ALA A 182 19.32 20.05 9.55
C ALA A 182 20.78 20.27 9.14
N PRO A 183 21.40 21.40 9.56
CA PRO A 183 22.84 21.59 9.41
C PRO A 183 23.65 20.48 10.08
N LEU A 184 24.79 20.10 9.47
CA LEU A 184 25.67 19.02 9.94
C LEU A 184 26.62 19.45 11.08
N ASP A 185 26.62 20.73 11.46
CA ASP A 185 27.63 21.32 12.37
C ASP A 185 27.77 20.59 13.72
N ASP A 186 26.72 19.87 14.14
CA ASP A 186 26.62 19.18 15.44
C ASP A 186 26.31 17.67 15.33
N SER A 187 26.32 17.10 14.13
CA SER A 187 25.76 15.77 13.88
C SER A 187 26.77 14.60 13.92
N ASP A 188 28.05 14.84 14.23
CA ASP A 188 29.10 13.81 14.40
C ASP A 188 29.11 12.74 13.26
N GLY A 189 28.92 13.16 12.01
CA GLY A 189 28.86 12.26 10.84
C GLY A 189 27.56 11.48 10.67
N HIS A 190 26.55 11.73 11.50
CA HIS A 190 25.19 11.22 11.34
C HIS A 190 24.32 12.21 10.56
N LEU A 191 23.21 11.71 10.01
CA LEU A 191 22.20 12.56 9.36
C LEU A 191 21.52 13.47 10.40
N GLY A 192 21.63 14.77 10.19
CA GLY A 192 20.95 15.80 11.00
C GLY A 192 19.55 16.07 10.46
N LEU A 193 18.56 16.07 11.35
CA LEU A 193 17.15 16.32 11.06
C LEU A 193 16.59 17.37 12.01
N ALA A 194 15.67 18.20 11.51
CA ALA A 194 14.94 19.18 12.29
C ALA A 194 13.43 19.02 12.05
N VAL A 195 12.66 19.07 13.13
CA VAL A 195 11.20 18.98 13.07
C VAL A 195 10.59 20.35 13.22
N ASN A 196 9.56 20.64 12.44
CA ASN A 196 8.65 21.74 12.69
C ASN A 196 7.24 21.17 12.71
N TRP A 197 6.52 21.26 13.84
CA TRP A 197 5.19 20.67 13.96
C TRP A 197 4.20 21.64 14.58
N SER A 198 3.04 21.77 13.96
CA SER A 198 1.92 22.55 14.48
C SER A 198 0.92 21.67 15.23
N PRO A 199 0.32 22.12 16.35
CA PRO A 199 -0.73 21.37 17.06
C PRO A 199 -1.94 21.02 16.19
N ASP A 200 -2.23 21.84 15.17
CA ASP A 200 -3.41 21.67 14.31
C ASP A 200 -3.23 20.54 13.26
N TRP A 201 -2.02 19.98 13.14
CA TRP A 201 -1.71 18.94 12.16
C TRP A 201 -1.99 17.52 12.65
N THR A 202 -2.21 17.33 13.95
CA THR A 202 -2.50 16.01 14.50
C THR A 202 -3.92 15.61 14.09
N THR A 203 -4.03 14.91 12.98
CA THR A 203 -5.31 14.54 12.36
C THR A 203 -5.79 13.13 12.74
N ARG A 204 -4.89 12.31 13.29
CA ARG A 204 -5.14 10.91 13.63
C ARG A 204 -5.16 10.71 15.14
N ASP A 205 -5.98 9.75 15.57
CA ASP A 205 -6.21 9.39 16.96
C ASP A 205 -5.96 7.89 17.22
N TYR A 206 -6.05 7.47 18.48
CA TYR A 206 -5.91 6.08 18.95
C TYR A 206 -6.83 5.07 18.26
N SER A 207 -7.94 5.51 17.65
CA SER A 207 -8.88 4.67 16.90
C SER A 207 -8.37 4.28 15.50
N HIS A 208 -7.35 4.99 15.00
CA HIS A 208 -6.74 4.66 13.72
C HIS A 208 -5.75 3.52 13.87
N LEU A 209 -5.59 2.71 12.82
CA LEU A 209 -4.60 1.64 12.80
C LEU A 209 -3.18 2.19 12.65
N PRO A 210 -2.14 1.53 13.19
CA PRO A 210 -0.76 1.95 12.93
C PRO A 210 -0.44 1.92 11.42
N PRO A 211 0.60 2.63 10.95
CA PRO A 211 0.84 2.88 9.53
C PRO A 211 1.25 1.63 8.75
N TYR A 212 1.47 0.50 9.43
CA TYR A 212 1.85 -0.81 8.91
C TYR A 212 0.73 -1.85 9.00
N TRP A 213 -0.48 -1.44 9.40
CA TRP A 213 -1.65 -2.29 9.48
C TRP A 213 -2.69 -1.92 8.44
N VAL A 214 -3.38 -2.93 7.92
CA VAL A 214 -4.46 -2.79 6.94
C VAL A 214 -5.72 -3.42 7.49
N ARG A 215 -6.85 -2.71 7.45
CA ARG A 215 -8.17 -3.25 7.77
C ARG A 215 -8.80 -3.83 6.51
N LEU A 216 -9.18 -5.09 6.53
CA LEU A 216 -9.89 -5.77 5.46
C LEU A 216 -11.36 -5.94 5.89
N PRO A 217 -12.31 -5.31 5.19
CA PRO A 217 -13.72 -5.40 5.52
C PRO A 217 -14.30 -6.78 5.13
N PRO A 218 -15.25 -7.32 5.91
CA PRO A 218 -15.95 -8.55 5.55
C PRO A 218 -16.83 -8.34 4.32
N PRO A 219 -17.19 -9.43 3.61
CA PRO A 219 -18.15 -9.35 2.51
C PRO A 219 -19.51 -8.82 3.02
N PRO A 220 -20.16 -7.89 2.28
CA PRO A 220 -21.46 -7.38 2.68
C PRO A 220 -22.50 -8.50 2.73
N GLU A 221 -23.29 -8.54 3.79
CA GLU A 221 -24.32 -9.57 3.98
C GLU A 221 -25.36 -9.50 2.86
N GLN A 222 -25.43 -10.52 2.01
CA GLN A 222 -26.57 -10.71 1.11
C GLN A 222 -27.80 -10.98 1.97
N LYS A 223 -28.74 -10.03 2.02
CA LYS A 223 -30.09 -10.27 2.53
C LYS A 223 -30.78 -11.26 1.58
N VAL A 224 -30.57 -12.55 1.83
CA VAL A 224 -31.39 -13.58 1.19
C VAL A 224 -32.74 -13.54 1.89
N GLU A 225 -33.73 -12.91 1.26
CA GLU A 225 -35.15 -13.08 1.61
C GLU A 225 -35.48 -14.57 1.46
N LYS A 226 -35.44 -15.30 2.57
CA LYS A 226 -35.94 -16.67 2.62
C LYS A 226 -37.46 -16.62 2.63
N GLU A 227 -38.08 -16.74 1.46
CA GLU A 227 -39.41 -17.34 1.36
C GLU A 227 -39.29 -18.78 1.89
N VAL A 228 -39.81 -19.02 3.09
CA VAL A 228 -40.06 -20.39 3.57
C VAL A 228 -41.55 -20.63 3.49
N GLU A 229 -41.92 -21.28 2.40
CA GLU A 229 -43.16 -22.02 2.28
C GLU A 229 -43.33 -22.96 3.48
N ALA A 230 -44.50 -22.84 4.11
CA ALA A 230 -44.94 -23.74 5.15
C ALA A 230 -45.20 -25.14 4.57
N SER A 231 -44.45 -26.14 5.03
CA SER A 231 -44.86 -27.54 4.93
C SER A 231 -44.64 -28.28 6.26
N SER A 232 -45.77 -28.40 6.97
CA SER A 232 -46.22 -29.50 7.83
C SER A 232 -45.17 -30.38 8.53
N SER A 233 -45.04 -30.18 9.84
CA SER A 233 -44.52 -31.15 10.79
C SER A 233 -45.60 -32.17 11.19
N VAL A 234 -45.37 -33.45 10.90
CA VAL A 234 -46.10 -34.57 11.52
C VAL A 234 -45.26 -35.07 12.69
N LYS A 235 -45.87 -35.04 13.89
CA LYS A 235 -45.35 -35.64 15.12
C LYS A 235 -45.47 -37.17 15.07
N GLY A 236 -44.46 -37.86 15.55
CA GLY A 236 -44.51 -39.26 15.97
C GLY A 236 -43.45 -39.51 17.05
N ALA A 237 -43.90 -39.95 18.23
CA ALA A 237 -43.10 -40.16 19.44
C ALA A 237 -42.86 -41.66 19.71
N ASP A 238 -41.86 -41.88 20.57
CA ASP A 238 -41.58 -43.05 21.45
C ASP A 238 -40.86 -44.30 20.91
N GLY A 239 -39.83 -44.71 21.68
CA GLY A 239 -39.36 -46.10 21.75
C GLY A 239 -37.87 -46.32 22.09
N ASN A 240 -37.55 -46.40 23.39
CA ASN A 240 -36.27 -46.81 24.01
C ASN A 240 -35.60 -48.09 23.43
N VAL A 241 -34.25 -48.15 23.43
CA VAL A 241 -33.35 -49.13 24.10
C VAL A 241 -31.88 -48.90 23.65
N SER A 242 -30.97 -48.71 24.61
CA SER A 242 -29.50 -48.68 24.50
C SER A 242 -28.88 -50.01 24.97
N PRO A 243 -27.54 -50.24 25.03
CA PRO A 243 -26.37 -49.75 24.28
C PRO A 243 -25.52 -50.92 23.72
N VAL A 244 -24.39 -50.68 23.03
CA VAL A 244 -23.07 -51.37 23.20
C VAL A 244 -22.06 -50.81 22.18
N GLU A 245 -21.04 -50.16 22.76
CA GLU A 245 -19.61 -50.05 22.40
C GLU A 245 -19.16 -49.84 20.93
N GLY A 246 -18.56 -48.67 20.72
CA GLY A 246 -17.75 -48.31 19.57
C GLY A 246 -17.03 -47.00 19.82
N GLU A 247 -16.15 -46.97 20.84
CA GLU A 247 -15.20 -45.89 21.05
C GLU A 247 -14.36 -45.65 19.78
N ARG A 248 -14.21 -44.38 19.41
CA ARG A 248 -13.32 -43.75 18.38
C ARG A 248 -14.08 -43.01 17.27
N SER A 249 -14.82 -41.93 17.59
CA SER A 249 -15.02 -40.83 16.62
C SER A 249 -15.55 -39.49 17.18
N SER A 250 -15.76 -39.31 18.48
CA SER A 250 -16.41 -38.07 18.99
C SER A 250 -15.50 -36.83 19.04
N ILE A 251 -14.19 -37.00 19.29
CA ILE A 251 -13.27 -35.85 19.45
C ILE A 251 -13.02 -35.09 18.12
N ARG A 252 -13.18 -35.75 16.96
CA ARG A 252 -12.98 -35.09 15.65
C ARG A 252 -14.19 -34.27 15.18
N LYS A 253 -15.41 -34.56 15.66
CA LYS A 253 -16.62 -33.84 15.22
C LYS A 253 -16.82 -32.54 15.99
N GLU A 254 -16.60 -32.53 17.31
CA GLU A 254 -16.71 -31.31 18.12
C GLU A 254 -15.65 -30.26 17.76
N SER A 255 -14.43 -30.68 17.37
CA SER A 255 -13.38 -29.76 16.91
C SER A 255 -13.66 -29.17 15.51
N LEU A 256 -14.34 -29.93 14.64
CA LEU A 256 -14.71 -29.47 13.30
C LEU A 256 -15.87 -28.47 13.35
N ASP A 257 -16.88 -28.72 14.20
CA ASP A 257 -17.97 -27.77 14.44
C ASP A 257 -17.45 -26.47 15.07
N SER A 258 -16.51 -26.55 16.02
CA SER A 258 -15.90 -25.37 16.64
C SER A 258 -15.07 -24.55 15.64
N ALA A 259 -14.25 -25.20 14.80
CA ALA A 259 -13.47 -24.52 13.76
C ALA A 259 -14.36 -23.92 12.65
N GLN A 260 -15.45 -24.59 12.27
CA GLN A 260 -16.42 -24.05 11.30
C GLN A 260 -17.22 -22.88 11.88
N GLN A 261 -17.57 -22.94 13.17
CA GLN A 261 -18.26 -21.85 13.86
C GLN A 261 -17.34 -20.64 14.08
N GLU A 262 -16.06 -20.86 14.39
CA GLU A 262 -15.04 -19.82 14.42
C GLU A 262 -14.81 -19.20 13.03
N ALA A 263 -14.67 -20.01 11.97
CA ALA A 263 -14.54 -19.54 10.60
C ALA A 263 -15.76 -18.71 10.15
N ALA A 264 -16.98 -19.15 10.49
CA ALA A 264 -18.21 -18.40 10.22
C ALA A 264 -18.29 -17.10 11.04
N SER A 265 -17.76 -17.08 12.26
CA SER A 265 -17.67 -15.87 13.08
C SER A 265 -16.64 -14.88 12.54
N ASN A 266 -15.51 -15.39 12.03
CA ASN A 266 -14.43 -14.59 11.45
C ASN A 266 -14.82 -14.04 10.07
N ALA A 267 -15.66 -14.75 9.32
CA ALA A 267 -16.20 -14.29 8.04
C ALA A 267 -17.00 -12.97 8.15
N LYS A 268 -17.55 -12.67 9.33
CA LYS A 268 -18.36 -11.47 9.59
C LYS A 268 -17.60 -10.32 10.27
N LYS A 269 -16.35 -10.55 10.66
CA LYS A 269 -15.53 -9.58 11.39
C LYS A 269 -14.49 -8.94 10.47
N ASP A 270 -14.16 -7.69 10.75
CA ASP A 270 -13.02 -7.02 10.14
C ASP A 270 -11.73 -7.73 10.54
N ILE A 271 -10.85 -7.94 9.56
CA ILE A 271 -9.53 -8.53 9.77
C ILE A 271 -8.49 -7.42 9.65
N THR A 272 -7.65 -7.27 10.67
CA THR A 272 -6.51 -6.34 10.61
C THR A 272 -5.23 -7.14 10.34
N CYS A 273 -4.53 -6.81 9.25
CA CYS A 273 -3.30 -7.47 8.82
C CYS A 273 -2.09 -6.57 9.02
N GLN A 274 -1.02 -7.11 9.60
CA GLN A 274 0.27 -6.45 9.74
C GLN A 274 1.17 -6.80 8.55
N ILE A 275 1.64 -5.80 7.82
CA ILE A 275 2.52 -5.97 6.66
C ILE A 275 3.92 -5.41 6.97
N SER A 276 4.93 -6.24 6.74
CA SER A 276 6.36 -5.93 6.88
C SER A 276 7.10 -6.12 5.56
N VAL A 277 8.41 -5.89 5.55
CA VAL A 277 9.32 -6.07 4.39
C VAL A 277 9.25 -7.50 3.85
N GLU A 278 9.06 -8.49 4.73
CA GLU A 278 8.96 -9.92 4.39
C GLU A 278 7.53 -10.35 4.00
N GLY A 279 6.58 -9.42 3.91
CA GLY A 279 5.17 -9.69 3.62
C GLY A 279 4.29 -9.67 4.88
N ILE A 280 3.24 -10.49 4.91
CA ILE A 280 2.32 -10.55 6.05
C ILE A 280 2.97 -11.20 7.28
N VAL A 281 2.93 -10.50 8.42
CA VAL A 281 3.49 -10.98 9.70
C VAL A 281 2.42 -11.61 10.56
N THR A 282 1.28 -10.93 10.72
CA THR A 282 0.14 -11.34 11.55
C THR A 282 -1.19 -10.89 10.93
N ALA A 283 -2.26 -11.61 11.24
CA ALA A 283 -3.64 -11.20 10.97
C ALA A 283 -4.49 -11.46 12.22
N LEU A 284 -5.27 -10.45 12.62
CA LEU A 284 -6.08 -10.48 13.83
C LEU A 284 -7.54 -10.19 13.48
N THR A 285 -8.47 -10.85 14.18
CA THR A 285 -9.89 -10.47 14.21
C THR A 285 -10.11 -9.67 15.50
N GLN A 286 -10.68 -8.47 15.41
CA GLN A 286 -10.95 -7.51 16.51
C GLN A 286 -9.83 -6.48 16.86
N GLU A 287 -10.23 -5.21 16.96
CA GLU A 287 -9.38 -4.04 17.28
C GLU A 287 -9.05 -3.88 18.77
N GLU A 288 -9.92 -4.35 19.65
CA GLU A 288 -9.77 -4.19 21.11
C GLU A 288 -8.58 -4.99 21.68
N ARG A 289 -8.01 -5.93 20.91
CA ARG A 289 -6.93 -6.83 21.34
C ARG A 289 -5.55 -6.53 20.76
N LEU A 290 -5.38 -5.47 19.96
CA LEU A 290 -4.06 -4.89 19.68
C LEU A 290 -3.34 -4.43 20.97
N GLN A 291 -4.06 -4.42 22.10
CA GLN A 291 -3.68 -3.93 23.42
C GLN A 291 -3.08 -5.00 24.35
N SER A 292 -3.03 -6.27 23.94
CA SER A 292 -2.50 -7.36 24.78
C SER A 292 -1.42 -8.15 24.05
N ASN A 293 -0.20 -8.16 24.60
CA ASN A 293 0.98 -8.94 24.17
C ASN A 293 0.79 -10.48 24.20
N LEU A 294 -0.45 -10.97 24.25
CA LEU A 294 -0.78 -12.40 24.31
C LEU A 294 -1.18 -12.87 22.90
N ASN A 295 -0.19 -13.47 22.23
CA ASN A 295 -0.24 -14.10 20.90
C ASN A 295 -1.18 -15.32 20.81
N LEU A 296 -2.45 -15.21 21.21
CA LEU A 296 -3.35 -16.37 21.29
C LEU A 296 -4.42 -16.44 20.20
N ASP A 297 -4.67 -15.36 19.44
CA ASP A 297 -5.73 -15.33 18.39
C ASP A 297 -5.22 -14.86 17.02
N THR A 298 -3.98 -15.19 16.65
CA THR A 298 -3.52 -14.96 15.28
C THR A 298 -4.22 -15.94 14.33
N LEU A 299 -4.90 -15.43 13.31
CA LEU A 299 -5.43 -16.28 12.24
C LEU A 299 -4.30 -17.08 11.59
N TYR A 300 -4.63 -18.26 11.07
CA TYR A 300 -3.68 -19.06 10.30
C TYR A 300 -3.39 -18.36 8.96
N ILE A 301 -2.14 -17.93 8.78
CA ILE A 301 -1.69 -17.13 7.62
C ILE A 301 -0.55 -17.79 6.85
N GLU A 302 -0.23 -19.06 7.14
CA GLU A 302 0.96 -19.70 6.56
C GLU A 302 0.86 -19.90 5.05
N HIS A 303 -0.37 -19.95 4.50
CA HIS A 303 -0.62 -20.05 3.06
C HIS A 303 -0.36 -18.74 2.29
N ILE A 304 -0.37 -17.59 2.97
CA ILE A 304 -0.14 -16.25 2.41
C ILE A 304 1.21 -15.65 2.81
N ARG A 305 2.08 -16.41 3.49
CA ARG A 305 3.46 -15.99 3.75
C ARG A 305 4.32 -16.10 2.49
N ILE A 306 5.25 -15.15 2.34
CA ILE A 306 6.19 -15.15 1.22
C ILE A 306 7.15 -16.33 1.40
N ARG A 307 7.13 -17.26 0.44
CA ARG A 307 8.04 -18.41 0.38
C ARG A 307 8.63 -18.48 -1.03
N GLN A 308 9.91 -18.86 -1.14
CA GLN A 308 10.61 -18.89 -2.43
C GLN A 308 9.94 -19.76 -3.51
N SER A 309 9.12 -20.74 -3.11
CA SER A 309 8.43 -21.65 -4.02
C SER A 309 6.98 -21.27 -4.32
N LYS A 310 6.41 -20.23 -3.68
CA LYS A 310 4.99 -19.87 -3.82
C LYS A 310 4.83 -18.37 -4.02
N SER A 311 4.17 -17.99 -5.11
CA SER A 311 3.83 -16.61 -5.46
C SER A 311 2.71 -16.02 -4.61
N ALA A 312 1.90 -16.86 -3.95
CA ALA A 312 0.68 -16.44 -3.25
C ALA A 312 0.90 -15.32 -2.22
N GLY A 313 1.96 -15.44 -1.41
CA GLY A 313 2.28 -14.41 -0.44
C GLY A 313 2.76 -13.09 -1.06
N VAL A 314 3.42 -13.15 -2.23
CA VAL A 314 3.84 -11.95 -2.96
C VAL A 314 2.63 -11.23 -3.54
N TRP A 315 1.71 -11.97 -4.16
CA TRP A 315 0.47 -11.41 -4.70
C TRP A 315 -0.40 -10.79 -3.60
N PHE A 316 -0.58 -11.51 -2.49
CA PHE A 316 -1.34 -11.01 -1.34
C PHE A 316 -0.71 -9.75 -0.74
N ALA A 317 0.59 -9.78 -0.41
CA ALA A 317 1.28 -8.62 0.16
C ALA A 317 1.25 -7.41 -0.78
N SER A 318 1.40 -7.64 -2.09
CA SER A 318 1.32 -6.58 -3.11
C SER A 318 -0.08 -5.95 -3.18
N ALA A 319 -1.13 -6.78 -3.23
CA ALA A 319 -2.50 -6.31 -3.29
C ALA A 319 -2.97 -5.65 -1.99
N ALA A 320 -2.58 -6.19 -0.83
CA ALA A 320 -2.88 -5.61 0.47
C ALA A 320 -2.16 -4.28 0.71
N THR A 321 -0.90 -4.17 0.25
CA THR A 321 -0.15 -2.90 0.23
C THR A 321 -0.86 -1.89 -0.66
N ALA A 322 -1.26 -2.31 -1.87
CA ALA A 322 -1.97 -1.43 -2.79
C ALA A 322 -3.35 -0.98 -2.26
N TYR A 323 -4.03 -1.83 -1.49
CA TYR A 323 -5.31 -1.53 -0.87
C TYR A 323 -5.18 -0.49 0.27
N GLY A 324 -4.17 -0.66 1.13
CA GLY A 324 -3.95 0.23 2.26
C GLY A 324 -3.20 1.52 1.92
N THR A 325 -2.56 1.60 0.75
CA THR A 325 -2.09 2.88 0.20
C THR A 325 -3.28 3.75 -0.19
N THR A 326 -3.45 4.87 0.50
CA THR A 326 -4.44 5.91 0.23
C THR A 326 -3.74 7.26 0.10
N SER A 327 -4.48 8.31 -0.28
CA SER A 327 -3.94 9.67 -0.34
C SER A 327 -3.38 10.18 1.00
N GLN A 328 -3.73 9.55 2.12
CA GLN A 328 -3.29 9.93 3.47
C GLN A 328 -2.37 8.90 4.14
N THR A 329 -2.36 7.64 3.69
CA THR A 329 -1.59 6.56 4.32
C THR A 329 -0.77 5.83 3.27
N VAL A 330 0.55 5.82 3.42
CA VAL A 330 1.44 5.04 2.55
C VAL A 330 2.01 3.87 3.36
N LEU A 331 1.74 2.64 2.91
CA LEU A 331 2.35 1.43 3.45
C LEU A 331 3.77 1.28 2.89
N TRP A 332 4.71 1.99 3.51
CA TRP A 332 6.11 2.04 3.07
C TRP A 332 6.92 0.78 3.45
N ASN A 333 6.41 -0.06 4.35
CA ASN A 333 7.13 -1.24 4.85
C ASN A 333 7.27 -2.37 3.83
N TYR A 334 6.43 -2.43 2.80
CA TYR A 334 6.52 -3.49 1.79
C TYR A 334 6.75 -2.91 0.40
N LYS A 335 7.79 -3.40 -0.28
CA LYS A 335 8.06 -3.08 -1.67
C LYS A 335 7.28 -4.05 -2.56
N ILE A 336 6.36 -3.53 -3.36
CA ILE A 336 5.76 -4.32 -4.44
C ILE A 336 6.87 -4.68 -5.44
N PRO A 337 7.11 -5.98 -5.74
CA PRO A 337 8.19 -6.37 -6.64
C PRO A 337 8.05 -5.75 -8.05
N ASP A 338 9.17 -5.36 -8.65
CA ASP A 338 9.19 -4.68 -9.95
C ASP A 338 8.61 -5.55 -11.07
N ASP A 339 8.73 -6.88 -10.96
CA ASP A 339 8.11 -7.84 -11.88
C ASP A 339 6.58 -7.75 -11.85
N VAL A 340 5.99 -7.56 -10.67
CA VAL A 340 4.53 -7.43 -10.49
C VAL A 340 4.05 -6.07 -10.99
N LEU A 341 4.80 -5.00 -10.69
CA LEU A 341 4.48 -3.65 -11.15
C LEU A 341 4.60 -3.52 -12.67
N SER A 342 5.65 -4.05 -13.26
CA SER A 342 5.85 -4.03 -14.72
C SER A 342 4.77 -4.82 -15.43
N PHE A 343 4.38 -5.98 -14.89
CA PHE A 343 3.25 -6.76 -15.38
C PHE A 343 1.93 -5.96 -15.30
N ALA A 344 1.61 -5.37 -14.15
CA ALA A 344 0.35 -4.62 -13.97
C ALA A 344 0.22 -3.41 -14.91
N ARG A 345 1.35 -2.83 -15.35
CA ARG A 345 1.42 -1.71 -16.30
C ARG A 345 1.26 -2.13 -17.77
N LYS A 346 1.60 -3.36 -18.13
CA LYS A 346 1.52 -3.84 -19.51
C LYS A 346 0.06 -4.03 -19.92
N GLU A 347 -0.26 -3.68 -21.15
CA GLU A 347 -1.54 -4.05 -21.78
C GLU A 347 -1.43 -5.51 -22.24
N THR A 348 -2.09 -6.41 -21.51
CA THR A 348 -1.89 -7.85 -21.67
C THR A 348 -3.13 -8.61 -22.13
N VAL A 349 -4.33 -8.05 -21.95
CA VAL A 349 -5.60 -8.75 -22.20
C VAL A 349 -6.14 -8.35 -23.58
N PRO A 350 -6.21 -9.26 -24.57
CA PRO A 350 -6.78 -8.95 -25.89
C PRO A 350 -8.30 -8.71 -25.80
N CYS A 351 -8.80 -7.66 -26.45
CA CYS A 351 -10.23 -7.32 -26.38
C CYS A 351 -11.14 -8.38 -27.00
N GLY A 352 -10.70 -9.03 -28.09
CA GLY A 352 -11.47 -10.07 -28.76
C GLY A 352 -11.65 -11.32 -27.89
N VAL A 353 -10.71 -11.58 -26.96
CA VAL A 353 -10.86 -12.66 -25.98
C VAL A 353 -11.98 -12.36 -25.01
N LEU A 354 -12.06 -11.13 -24.50
CA LEU A 354 -13.14 -10.72 -23.58
C LEU A 354 -14.52 -10.78 -24.26
N GLU A 355 -14.58 -10.50 -25.56
CA GLU A 355 -15.81 -10.67 -26.36
C GLU A 355 -16.17 -12.15 -26.53
N LEU A 356 -15.22 -13.01 -26.90
CA LEU A 356 -15.45 -14.46 -27.02
C LEU A 356 -15.87 -15.12 -25.69
N LEU A 357 -15.40 -14.58 -24.57
CA LEU A 357 -15.78 -14.98 -23.22
C LEU A 357 -17.14 -14.41 -22.78
N GLY A 358 -17.74 -13.50 -23.55
CA GLY A 358 -19.03 -12.88 -23.24
C GLY A 358 -18.96 -11.87 -22.08
N VAL A 359 -17.78 -11.32 -21.79
CA VAL A 359 -17.58 -10.25 -20.80
C VAL A 359 -17.93 -8.89 -21.41
N VAL A 360 -17.63 -8.71 -22.70
CA VAL A 360 -17.80 -7.45 -23.45
C VAL A 360 -18.65 -7.70 -24.70
N THR A 361 -19.39 -6.67 -25.12
CA THR A 361 -20.21 -6.72 -26.35
C THR A 361 -19.46 -6.16 -27.57
N ASP A 362 -19.84 -6.60 -28.78
CA ASP A 362 -19.23 -6.20 -30.07
C ASP A 362 -19.33 -4.67 -30.34
N SER A 363 -20.17 -3.92 -29.61
CA SER A 363 -20.24 -2.46 -29.73
C SER A 363 -19.11 -1.73 -28.99
N ASP A 364 -18.55 -2.35 -27.95
CA ASP A 364 -17.60 -1.70 -27.05
C ASP A 364 -16.14 -2.05 -27.38
N THR A 365 -15.95 -3.03 -28.28
CA THR A 365 -14.66 -3.45 -28.82
C THR A 365 -14.38 -2.77 -30.17
N PRO A 366 -13.11 -2.40 -30.45
CA PRO A 366 -12.71 -2.00 -31.79
C PRO A 366 -12.87 -3.19 -32.74
N GLU A 367 -13.15 -2.94 -34.02
CA GLU A 367 -13.28 -4.02 -35.01
C GLU A 367 -11.98 -4.85 -35.08
N TRP A 368 -12.05 -6.11 -34.68
CA TRP A 368 -10.90 -7.03 -34.64
C TRP A 368 -11.14 -8.33 -35.42
N ALA A 369 -12.39 -8.73 -35.63
CA ALA A 369 -12.75 -9.99 -36.30
C ALA A 369 -13.14 -9.80 -37.77
N THR A 370 -12.80 -10.77 -38.61
CA THR A 370 -13.25 -10.80 -40.01
C THR A 370 -14.75 -11.14 -40.10
N ARG A 371 -15.55 -10.21 -40.63
CA ARG A 371 -17.00 -10.39 -40.82
C ARG A 371 -17.30 -11.21 -42.08
N HIS A 372 -18.01 -12.33 -41.92
CA HIS A 372 -18.32 -13.29 -42.99
C HIS A 372 -19.72 -13.06 -43.63
N ASN A 373 -20.16 -11.81 -43.75
CA ASN A 373 -21.53 -11.47 -44.17
C ASN A 373 -21.89 -11.95 -45.60
N ALA A 374 -20.89 -12.16 -46.46
CA ALA A 374 -21.07 -12.63 -47.83
C ALA A 374 -21.51 -14.12 -47.94
N ASP A 375 -21.37 -14.90 -46.87
CA ASP A 375 -21.65 -16.34 -46.89
C ASP A 375 -23.14 -16.68 -47.00
N HIS A 376 -24.02 -15.81 -46.51
CA HIS A 376 -25.47 -15.99 -46.67
C HIS A 376 -25.88 -15.94 -48.14
N MET A 377 -25.21 -15.10 -48.96
CA MET A 377 -25.44 -15.06 -50.40
C MET A 377 -24.87 -16.30 -51.09
N VAL A 378 -23.65 -16.72 -50.73
CA VAL A 378 -23.01 -17.90 -51.33
C VAL A 378 -23.77 -19.19 -51.01
N SER A 379 -24.25 -19.35 -49.78
CA SER A 379 -25.07 -20.50 -49.37
C SER A 379 -26.46 -20.50 -50.03
N HIS A 380 -27.07 -19.32 -50.19
CA HIS A 380 -28.33 -19.17 -50.92
C HIS A 380 -28.15 -19.52 -52.41
N ASP A 381 -27.09 -19.05 -53.06
CA ASP A 381 -26.80 -19.36 -54.46
C ASP A 381 -26.53 -20.84 -54.69
N LEU A 382 -25.79 -21.49 -53.79
CA LEU A 382 -25.59 -22.94 -53.79
C LEU A 382 -26.93 -23.69 -53.64
N HIS A 383 -27.83 -23.20 -52.79
CA HIS A 383 -29.15 -23.81 -52.62
C HIS A 383 -30.01 -23.70 -53.90
N VAL A 384 -30.03 -22.53 -54.54
CA VAL A 384 -30.76 -22.29 -55.80
C VAL A 384 -30.20 -23.15 -56.94
N ARG A 385 -28.87 -23.25 -57.07
CA ARG A 385 -28.22 -24.11 -58.07
C ARG A 385 -28.63 -25.57 -57.92
N ARG A 386 -28.57 -26.11 -56.70
CA ARG A 386 -28.98 -27.50 -56.41
C ARG A 386 -30.45 -27.76 -56.72
N LEU A 387 -31.32 -26.79 -56.45
CA LEU A 387 -32.75 -26.92 -56.73
C LEU A 387 -33.02 -27.02 -58.24
N ASN A 388 -32.27 -26.25 -59.04
CA ASN A 388 -32.35 -26.28 -60.50
C ASN A 388 -31.77 -27.59 -61.07
N GLU A 389 -30.64 -28.06 -60.54
CA GLU A 389 -30.04 -29.36 -60.93
C GLU A 389 -30.98 -30.53 -60.63
N ARG A 390 -31.63 -30.52 -59.46
CA ARG A 390 -32.63 -31.53 -59.09
C ARG A 390 -33.85 -31.51 -60.02
N ARG A 391 -34.34 -30.32 -60.40
CA ARG A 391 -35.43 -30.19 -61.39
C ARG A 391 -35.01 -30.69 -62.76
N ALA A 392 -33.79 -30.36 -63.21
CA ALA A 392 -33.27 -30.82 -64.48
C ALA A 392 -33.11 -32.35 -64.52
N ALA A 393 -32.62 -32.96 -63.43
CA ALA A 393 -32.51 -34.41 -63.29
C ALA A 393 -33.88 -35.10 -63.32
N MET A 394 -34.88 -34.60 -62.58
CA MET A 394 -36.25 -35.14 -62.61
C MET A 394 -36.91 -35.01 -64.00
N ALA A 395 -36.64 -33.92 -64.72
CA ALA A 395 -37.13 -33.74 -66.09
C ALA A 395 -36.46 -34.70 -67.09
N ALA A 396 -35.19 -35.06 -66.88
CA ALA A 396 -34.49 -36.08 -67.66
C ALA A 396 -34.99 -37.50 -67.35
N GLU A 397 -35.23 -37.82 -66.07
CA GLU A 397 -35.79 -39.10 -65.61
C GLU A 397 -37.21 -39.35 -66.16
N ALA A 398 -38.02 -38.29 -66.31
CA ALA A 398 -39.37 -38.37 -66.87
C ALA A 398 -39.39 -38.78 -68.36
N ARG A 399 -38.28 -38.56 -69.10
CA ARG A 399 -38.15 -38.90 -70.53
C ARG A 399 -37.72 -40.36 -70.77
N MET A 400 -37.33 -41.10 -69.73
CA MET A 400 -36.84 -42.48 -69.85
C MET A 400 -37.94 -43.53 -69.67
N ALA A 401 -37.69 -44.75 -70.18
CA ALA A 401 -38.53 -45.93 -70.02
C ALA A 401 -38.69 -46.33 -68.53
N PRO A 402 -39.81 -46.97 -68.12
CA PRO A 402 -40.16 -47.17 -66.70
C PRO A 402 -39.09 -47.92 -65.88
N ASP A 403 -38.50 -48.99 -66.43
CA ASP A 403 -37.46 -49.77 -65.73
C ASP A 403 -36.14 -49.00 -65.58
N GLN A 404 -35.81 -48.17 -66.57
CA GLN A 404 -34.62 -47.29 -66.53
C GLN A 404 -34.83 -46.09 -65.60
N ARG A 405 -36.08 -45.65 -65.42
CA ARG A 405 -36.44 -44.57 -64.50
C ARG A 405 -36.25 -44.97 -63.05
N GLU A 406 -36.61 -46.19 -62.66
CA GLU A 406 -36.43 -46.67 -61.29
C GLU A 406 -34.96 -46.87 -60.91
N ALA A 407 -34.12 -47.31 -61.86
CA ALA A 407 -32.68 -47.42 -61.66
C ALA A 407 -32.03 -46.03 -61.53
N ALA A 408 -32.38 -45.08 -62.42
CA ALA A 408 -31.88 -43.70 -62.37
C ALA A 408 -32.32 -42.96 -61.09
N ALA A 409 -33.56 -43.18 -60.64
CA ALA A 409 -34.07 -42.59 -59.40
C ALA A 409 -33.33 -43.12 -58.16
N ARG A 410 -33.03 -44.42 -58.11
CA ARG A 410 -32.22 -45.03 -57.02
C ARG A 410 -30.80 -44.47 -57.00
N GLU A 411 -30.17 -44.33 -58.16
CA GLU A 411 -28.84 -43.77 -58.29
C GLU A 411 -28.80 -42.28 -57.90
N ARG A 412 -29.82 -41.48 -58.29
CA ARG A 412 -29.95 -40.07 -57.84
C ARG A 412 -30.04 -39.98 -56.32
N VAL A 413 -30.90 -40.79 -55.69
CA VAL A 413 -31.07 -40.78 -54.23
C VAL A 413 -29.76 -41.16 -53.52
N MET A 414 -29.01 -42.13 -54.05
CA MET A 414 -27.69 -42.49 -53.52
C MET A 414 -26.69 -41.34 -53.66
N ARG A 415 -26.58 -40.71 -54.84
CA ARG A 415 -25.70 -39.55 -55.09
C ARG A 415 -26.08 -38.34 -54.23
N GLU A 416 -27.36 -38.05 -54.05
CA GLU A 416 -27.84 -36.96 -53.18
C GLU A 416 -27.47 -37.21 -51.71
N ASN A 417 -27.59 -38.45 -51.22
CA ASN A 417 -27.19 -38.80 -49.87
C ASN A 417 -25.67 -38.68 -49.67
N GLU A 418 -24.87 -39.14 -50.63
CA GLU A 418 -23.41 -38.96 -50.59
C GLU A 418 -23.00 -37.48 -50.60
N GLN A 419 -23.66 -36.66 -51.44
CA GLN A 419 -23.43 -35.22 -51.50
C GLN A 419 -23.80 -34.54 -50.19
N ARG A 420 -24.94 -34.87 -49.59
CA ARG A 420 -25.33 -34.34 -48.26
C ARG A 420 -24.32 -34.70 -47.18
N MET A 421 -23.78 -35.92 -47.20
CA MET A 421 -22.75 -36.33 -46.25
C MET A 421 -21.42 -35.60 -46.46
N ARG A 422 -21.05 -35.31 -47.72
CA ARG A 422 -19.87 -34.48 -48.05
C ARG A 422 -20.08 -33.03 -47.61
N ASP A 423 -21.21 -32.44 -47.94
CA ASP A 423 -21.59 -31.08 -47.51
C ASP A 423 -21.58 -30.95 -45.98
N MET A 424 -22.11 -31.94 -45.26
CA MET A 424 -22.12 -31.92 -43.79
C MET A 424 -20.68 -31.94 -43.23
N ARG A 425 -19.79 -32.75 -43.82
CA ARG A 425 -18.36 -32.78 -43.43
C ARG A 425 -17.64 -31.49 -43.77
N ASP A 426 -17.90 -30.92 -44.95
CA ASP A 426 -17.27 -29.68 -45.40
C ASP A 426 -17.77 -28.48 -44.60
N ASN A 427 -19.05 -28.42 -44.27
CA ASN A 427 -19.61 -27.42 -43.36
C ASN A 427 -19.01 -27.54 -41.95
N MET A 428 -18.87 -28.74 -41.41
CA MET A 428 -18.20 -28.92 -40.11
C MET A 428 -16.73 -28.49 -40.16
N ARG A 429 -16.01 -28.80 -41.24
CA ARG A 429 -14.62 -28.35 -41.44
C ARG A 429 -14.52 -26.83 -41.55
N LEU A 430 -15.39 -26.20 -42.35
CA LEU A 430 -15.43 -24.75 -42.51
C LEU A 430 -15.80 -24.06 -41.19
N GLN A 431 -16.77 -24.58 -40.44
CA GLN A 431 -17.11 -24.06 -39.13
C GLN A 431 -15.95 -24.18 -38.13
N SER A 432 -15.26 -25.33 -38.10
CA SER A 432 -14.07 -25.50 -37.26
C SER A 432 -12.95 -24.53 -37.65
N GLN A 433 -12.68 -24.40 -38.96
CA GLN A 433 -11.68 -23.45 -39.46
C GLN A 433 -12.06 -22.02 -39.09
N ARG A 434 -13.33 -21.62 -39.20
CA ARG A 434 -13.80 -20.28 -38.82
C ARG A 434 -13.70 -20.02 -37.33
N GLN A 435 -14.00 -21.02 -36.51
CA GLN A 435 -13.84 -20.90 -35.07
C GLN A 435 -12.36 -20.75 -34.71
N ASP A 436 -11.47 -21.54 -35.34
CA ASP A 436 -10.04 -21.45 -35.13
C ASP A 436 -9.46 -20.11 -35.66
N THR A 437 -9.91 -19.61 -36.81
CA THR A 437 -9.49 -18.29 -37.32
C THR A 437 -9.98 -17.16 -36.43
N ARG A 438 -11.26 -17.18 -36.00
CA ARG A 438 -11.79 -16.18 -35.07
C ARG A 438 -11.05 -16.20 -33.74
N LEU A 439 -10.68 -17.38 -33.26
CA LEU A 439 -9.88 -17.53 -32.04
C LEU A 439 -8.45 -16.99 -32.23
N MET A 440 -7.81 -17.22 -33.37
CA MET A 440 -6.50 -16.64 -33.69
C MET A 440 -6.56 -15.11 -33.82
N GLU A 441 -7.58 -14.57 -34.50
CA GLU A 441 -7.82 -13.13 -34.61
C GLU A 441 -8.07 -12.51 -33.23
N ALA A 442 -8.79 -13.21 -32.34
CA ALA A 442 -9.02 -12.74 -30.97
C ALA A 442 -7.72 -12.62 -30.18
N PHE A 443 -6.77 -13.54 -30.36
CA PHE A 443 -5.47 -13.48 -29.68
C PHE A 443 -4.58 -12.34 -30.21
N GLN A 444 -4.75 -11.96 -31.47
CA GLN A 444 -4.04 -10.87 -32.11
C GLN A 444 -4.75 -9.52 -31.98
N SER A 445 -5.95 -9.51 -31.39
CA SER A 445 -6.73 -8.28 -31.20
C SER A 445 -6.00 -7.25 -30.33
N PRO A 446 -6.35 -5.96 -30.45
CA PRO A 446 -5.79 -4.91 -29.61
C PRO A 446 -5.89 -5.25 -28.13
N ARG A 447 -4.80 -5.06 -27.41
CA ARG A 447 -4.75 -5.31 -25.96
C ARG A 447 -5.36 -4.13 -25.23
N TRP A 448 -6.15 -4.42 -24.22
CA TRP A 448 -6.77 -3.41 -23.38
C TRP A 448 -5.93 -3.14 -22.14
N ASP A 449 -6.11 -1.92 -21.64
CA ASP A 449 -5.62 -1.56 -20.34
C ASP A 449 -6.29 -2.39 -19.24
N THR A 450 -5.52 -2.79 -18.23
CA THR A 450 -5.98 -3.58 -17.07
C THR A 450 -7.08 -2.85 -16.29
N LYS A 451 -7.06 -1.52 -16.23
CA LYS A 451 -8.15 -0.72 -15.62
C LYS A 451 -9.47 -0.90 -16.36
N ARG A 452 -9.44 -0.73 -17.69
CA ARG A 452 -10.62 -0.91 -18.55
C ARG A 452 -11.13 -2.34 -18.47
N ALA A 453 -10.25 -3.34 -18.54
CA ALA A 453 -10.65 -4.74 -18.39
C ALA A 453 -11.32 -5.01 -17.04
N ALA A 454 -10.80 -4.46 -15.95
CA ALA A 454 -11.35 -4.61 -14.61
C ALA A 454 -12.76 -3.99 -14.46
N GLU A 455 -13.03 -2.85 -15.10
CA GLU A 455 -14.38 -2.23 -15.10
C GLU A 455 -15.43 -3.13 -15.76
N TYR A 456 -15.13 -3.68 -16.94
CA TYR A 456 -16.04 -4.62 -17.61
C TYR A 456 -16.17 -5.94 -16.84
N CYS A 457 -15.10 -6.46 -16.26
CA CYS A 457 -15.14 -7.63 -15.38
C CYS A 457 -16.00 -7.37 -14.13
N LEU A 458 -15.95 -6.17 -13.54
CA LEU A 458 -16.80 -5.78 -12.40
C LEU A 458 -18.28 -5.77 -12.80
N LEU A 459 -18.62 -5.19 -13.96
CA LEU A 459 -19.99 -5.20 -14.48
C LEU A 459 -20.48 -6.62 -14.75
N TRP A 460 -19.62 -7.47 -15.31
CA TRP A 460 -19.92 -8.87 -15.54
C TRP A 460 -20.18 -9.62 -14.22
N LEU A 461 -19.32 -9.46 -13.21
CA LEU A 461 -19.49 -10.06 -11.88
C LEU A 461 -20.79 -9.60 -11.19
N LYS A 462 -21.17 -8.33 -11.34
CA LYS A 462 -22.44 -7.80 -10.84
C LYS A 462 -23.64 -8.41 -11.55
N SER A 463 -23.60 -8.51 -12.88
CA SER A 463 -24.72 -9.09 -13.66
C SER A 463 -24.96 -10.57 -13.37
N ARG A 464 -23.92 -11.31 -12.95
CA ARG A 464 -23.98 -12.72 -12.55
C ARG A 464 -24.27 -12.94 -11.06
N GLY A 465 -24.37 -11.87 -10.26
CA GLY A 465 -24.68 -11.95 -8.83
C GLY A 465 -23.53 -12.41 -7.93
N HIS A 466 -22.30 -12.47 -8.45
CA HIS A 466 -21.10 -12.83 -7.67
C HIS A 466 -20.61 -11.69 -6.77
N VAL A 467 -20.96 -10.45 -7.11
CA VAL A 467 -20.70 -9.25 -6.30
C VAL A 467 -22.02 -8.52 -6.11
N PRO A 468 -22.38 -8.12 -4.86
CA PRO A 468 -23.60 -7.37 -4.62
C PRO A 468 -23.61 -6.04 -5.37
N ALA A 469 -24.77 -5.68 -5.91
CA ALA A 469 -24.95 -4.47 -6.73
C ALA A 469 -24.62 -3.17 -5.97
N ASP A 470 -24.75 -3.21 -4.63
CA ASP A 470 -24.56 -2.08 -3.73
C ASP A 470 -23.10 -1.61 -3.64
N VAL A 471 -22.13 -2.46 -4.00
CA VAL A 471 -20.70 -2.12 -3.94
C VAL A 471 -20.33 -1.20 -5.10
N ARG A 472 -19.94 0.05 -4.79
CA ARG A 472 -19.73 1.10 -5.80
C ARG A 472 -18.33 1.09 -6.42
N GLY A 473 -17.29 0.69 -5.68
CA GLY A 473 -15.90 0.78 -6.13
C GLY A 473 -15.16 -0.55 -6.27
N ILE A 474 -14.16 -0.59 -7.16
CA ILE A 474 -13.21 -1.72 -7.31
C ILE A 474 -12.49 -1.99 -5.97
N LYS A 475 -12.12 -0.92 -5.26
CA LYS A 475 -11.41 -1.00 -3.98
C LYS A 475 -12.20 -1.82 -2.95
N ASP A 476 -13.49 -1.57 -2.79
CA ASP A 476 -14.33 -2.25 -1.81
C ASP A 476 -14.41 -3.77 -2.10
N VAL A 477 -14.58 -4.13 -3.38
CA VAL A 477 -14.59 -5.54 -3.80
C VAL A 477 -13.24 -6.20 -3.51
N VAL A 478 -12.13 -5.53 -3.82
CA VAL A 478 -10.79 -6.05 -3.51
C VAL A 478 -10.58 -6.23 -2.01
N GLY A 479 -11.10 -5.33 -1.16
CA GLY A 479 -11.08 -5.50 0.30
C GLY A 479 -11.73 -6.81 0.74
N THR A 480 -12.89 -7.14 0.17
CA THR A 480 -13.59 -8.42 0.45
C THR A 480 -12.87 -9.64 -0.13
N LEU A 481 -12.20 -9.50 -1.27
CA LEU A 481 -11.39 -10.57 -1.86
C LEU A 481 -10.16 -10.87 -0.99
N LEU A 482 -9.46 -9.82 -0.52
CA LEU A 482 -8.33 -9.96 0.39
C LEU A 482 -8.75 -10.57 1.73
N HIS A 483 -9.90 -10.15 2.27
CA HIS A 483 -10.50 -10.76 3.47
C HIS A 483 -10.72 -12.27 3.28
N ARG A 484 -11.31 -12.66 2.14
CA ARG A 484 -11.51 -14.08 1.80
C ARG A 484 -10.18 -14.82 1.60
N MET A 485 -9.16 -14.20 1.00
CA MET A 485 -7.84 -14.82 0.86
C MET A 485 -7.19 -15.13 2.22
N VAL A 486 -7.42 -14.30 3.25
CA VAL A 486 -6.90 -14.59 4.59
C VAL A 486 -7.57 -15.83 5.20
N LEU A 487 -8.88 -15.99 5.01
CA LEU A 487 -9.67 -17.08 5.63
C LEU A 487 -9.64 -18.40 4.83
N ASP A 488 -9.52 -18.32 3.50
CA ASP A 488 -9.63 -19.46 2.59
C ASP A 488 -8.34 -19.64 1.78
N GLY A 489 -7.57 -20.67 2.18
CA GLY A 489 -6.31 -21.01 1.52
C GLY A 489 -6.48 -21.63 0.15
N GLU A 490 -7.56 -22.36 -0.12
CA GLU A 490 -7.81 -22.97 -1.43
C GLU A 490 -8.16 -21.88 -2.45
N PHE A 491 -9.06 -20.97 -2.07
CA PHE A 491 -9.39 -19.79 -2.89
C PHE A 491 -8.18 -18.92 -3.19
N THR A 492 -7.29 -18.76 -2.22
CA THR A 492 -6.04 -18.01 -2.42
C THR A 492 -5.17 -18.68 -3.49
N VAL A 493 -5.01 -20.00 -3.42
CA VAL A 493 -4.22 -20.75 -4.41
C VAL A 493 -4.85 -20.61 -5.79
N THR A 494 -6.17 -20.77 -5.93
CA THR A 494 -6.83 -20.66 -7.24
C THR A 494 -6.67 -19.28 -7.88
N ILE A 495 -6.81 -18.21 -7.10
CA ILE A 495 -6.59 -16.84 -7.61
C ILE A 495 -5.13 -16.62 -7.98
N CYS A 496 -4.19 -17.05 -7.13
CA CYS A 496 -2.77 -16.84 -7.37
C CYS A 496 -2.26 -17.66 -8.55
N ASP A 497 -2.75 -18.89 -8.74
CA ASP A 497 -2.45 -19.71 -9.92
C ASP A 497 -2.98 -19.04 -11.20
N MET A 498 -4.16 -18.43 -11.14
CA MET A 498 -4.71 -17.64 -12.26
C MET A 498 -3.87 -16.38 -12.54
N LEU A 499 -3.39 -15.69 -11.51
CA LEU A 499 -2.49 -14.54 -11.65
C LEU A 499 -1.14 -14.93 -12.24
N ASP A 500 -0.58 -16.08 -11.84
CA ASP A 500 0.67 -16.60 -12.39
C ASP A 500 0.51 -17.06 -13.83
N LEU A 501 -0.61 -17.72 -14.16
CA LEU A 501 -0.94 -18.12 -15.52
C LEU A 501 -1.08 -16.87 -16.42
N TRP A 502 -1.77 -15.83 -15.93
CA TRP A 502 -1.87 -14.55 -16.63
C TRP A 502 -0.48 -13.91 -16.82
N LYS A 503 0.31 -13.80 -15.75
CA LYS A 503 1.67 -13.26 -15.84
C LYS A 503 2.53 -14.03 -16.84
N ALA A 504 2.45 -15.36 -16.84
CA ALA A 504 3.21 -16.22 -17.74
C ALA A 504 2.88 -15.94 -19.22
N TRP A 505 1.60 -15.79 -19.59
CA TRP A 505 1.29 -15.47 -20.99
C TRP A 505 1.69 -14.04 -21.36
N ALA A 506 1.65 -13.11 -20.41
CA ALA A 506 2.04 -11.72 -20.65
C ALA A 506 3.54 -11.61 -20.92
N ASP A 507 4.35 -12.37 -20.19
CA ASP A 507 5.81 -12.43 -20.38
C ASP A 507 6.20 -13.23 -21.62
N ASN A 508 5.43 -14.26 -21.99
CA ASN A 508 5.62 -15.01 -23.24
C ASN A 508 5.16 -14.27 -24.51
N GLY A 509 4.68 -13.02 -24.38
CA GLY A 509 4.34 -12.16 -25.52
C GLY A 509 2.93 -12.36 -26.07
N GLY A 510 2.07 -13.16 -25.44
CA GLY A 510 0.68 -13.36 -25.87
C GLY A 510 0.05 -14.63 -25.31
N MET A 511 -1.28 -14.70 -25.41
CA MET A 511 -2.10 -15.79 -24.88
C MET A 511 -2.13 -16.99 -25.83
N ARG A 512 -2.03 -18.21 -25.30
CA ARG A 512 -2.15 -19.47 -26.07
C ARG A 512 -3.57 -20.03 -26.02
N LYS A 513 -3.86 -21.01 -26.88
CA LYS A 513 -5.15 -21.72 -26.90
C LYS A 513 -5.43 -22.45 -25.58
N SER A 514 -4.40 -23.04 -24.96
CA SER A 514 -4.48 -23.65 -23.62
C SER A 514 -4.93 -22.67 -22.55
N ASP A 515 -4.42 -21.45 -22.62
CA ASP A 515 -4.67 -20.42 -21.62
C ASP A 515 -6.10 -19.88 -21.75
N PHE A 516 -6.59 -19.75 -22.99
CA PHE A 516 -7.98 -19.43 -23.28
C PHE A 516 -8.95 -20.49 -22.74
N GLU A 517 -8.61 -21.78 -22.90
CA GLU A 517 -9.43 -22.88 -22.38
C GLU A 517 -9.45 -22.88 -20.85
N ALA A 518 -8.33 -22.58 -20.20
CA ALA A 518 -8.26 -22.40 -18.74
C ALA A 518 -9.14 -21.23 -18.27
N LEU A 519 -9.09 -20.08 -18.96
CA LEU A 519 -9.93 -18.92 -18.69
C LEU A 519 -11.43 -19.20 -18.85
N LYS A 520 -11.78 -19.96 -19.90
CA LYS A 520 -13.16 -20.36 -20.14
C LYS A 520 -13.67 -21.28 -19.02
N GLY A 521 -12.79 -22.10 -18.44
CA GLY A 521 -13.11 -22.96 -17.30
C GLY A 521 -13.37 -22.19 -16.01
N ASP A 522 -12.61 -21.12 -15.74
CA ASP A 522 -12.72 -20.35 -14.49
C ASP A 522 -12.69 -18.83 -14.70
N LEU A 523 -13.78 -18.35 -15.30
CA LEU A 523 -13.96 -16.95 -15.67
C LEU A 523 -14.17 -16.03 -14.44
N VAL A 524 -14.73 -16.59 -13.37
CA VAL A 524 -14.98 -15.85 -12.12
C VAL A 524 -13.67 -15.49 -11.44
N THR A 525 -12.76 -16.46 -11.30
CA THR A 525 -11.43 -16.24 -10.74
C THR A 525 -10.62 -15.26 -11.58
N PHE A 526 -10.70 -15.35 -12.92
CA PHE A 526 -10.06 -14.36 -13.79
C PHE A 526 -10.62 -12.95 -13.57
N ALA A 527 -11.94 -12.79 -13.52
CA ALA A 527 -12.55 -11.49 -13.27
C ALA A 527 -12.10 -10.91 -11.91
N GLN A 528 -12.03 -11.72 -10.86
CA GLN A 528 -11.52 -11.30 -9.54
C GLN A 528 -10.02 -10.93 -9.60
N ALA A 529 -9.21 -11.70 -10.33
CA ALA A 529 -7.79 -11.41 -10.55
C ALA A 529 -7.59 -10.07 -11.29
N THR A 530 -8.44 -9.73 -12.27
CA THR A 530 -8.37 -8.43 -12.97
C THR A 530 -8.60 -7.24 -12.02
N LEU A 531 -9.49 -7.39 -11.03
CA LEU A 531 -9.73 -6.36 -10.01
C LEU A 531 -8.48 -6.14 -9.15
N LEU A 532 -7.82 -7.23 -8.70
CA LEU A 532 -6.58 -7.14 -7.92
C LEU A 532 -5.47 -6.42 -8.67
N ILE A 533 -5.25 -6.77 -9.95
CA ILE A 533 -4.22 -6.14 -10.78
C ILE A 533 -4.52 -4.67 -11.06
N SER A 534 -5.79 -4.32 -11.27
CA SER A 534 -6.17 -2.91 -11.49
C SER A 534 -5.83 -2.03 -10.28
N LEU A 535 -6.05 -2.53 -9.05
CA LEU A 535 -5.69 -1.83 -7.82
C LEU A 535 -4.17 -1.68 -7.68
N ILE A 536 -3.40 -2.74 -7.96
CA ILE A 536 -1.93 -2.67 -7.98
C ILE A 536 -1.47 -1.65 -9.03
N LYS A 537 -2.08 -1.62 -10.21
CA LYS A 537 -1.75 -0.65 -11.26
C LYS A 537 -1.98 0.78 -10.78
N ASP A 538 -3.12 1.07 -10.13
CA ASP A 538 -3.44 2.41 -9.63
C ASP A 538 -2.35 2.96 -8.70
N THR A 539 -1.86 2.12 -7.79
CA THR A 539 -0.78 2.47 -6.85
C THR A 539 0.58 2.61 -7.51
N SER A 540 0.77 1.98 -8.69
CA SER A 540 1.99 2.11 -9.49
C SER A 540 2.04 3.39 -10.34
N THR A 541 0.89 4.04 -10.57
CA THR A 541 0.80 5.20 -11.48
C THR A 541 1.11 6.54 -10.82
N ALA A 542 1.17 6.57 -9.49
CA ALA A 542 1.58 7.73 -8.71
C ALA A 542 2.93 7.47 -8.04
N LEU A 543 3.58 8.51 -7.54
CA LEU A 543 4.96 8.51 -7.02
C LEU A 543 5.23 7.54 -5.84
N ASP A 544 4.22 6.81 -5.38
CA ASP A 544 4.17 6.03 -4.15
C ASP A 544 5.00 4.74 -4.20
N GLY A 545 5.05 4.08 -5.37
CA GLY A 545 5.87 2.88 -5.56
C GLY A 545 7.38 3.14 -5.47
N ALA A 546 7.84 4.29 -5.96
CA ALA A 546 9.24 4.72 -5.82
C ALA A 546 9.53 5.22 -4.40
N LEU A 547 8.56 5.90 -3.78
CA LEU A 547 8.69 6.43 -2.44
C LEU A 547 8.89 5.35 -1.38
N ALA A 548 8.15 4.23 -1.44
CA ALA A 548 8.35 3.11 -0.51
C ALA A 548 9.77 2.53 -0.60
N VAL A 549 10.32 2.43 -1.82
CA VAL A 549 11.72 2.00 -2.04
C VAL A 549 12.70 3.01 -1.48
N ASP A 550 12.48 4.29 -1.79
CA ASP A 550 13.36 5.37 -1.34
C ASP A 550 13.40 5.44 0.20
N LEU A 551 12.25 5.28 0.86
CA LEU A 551 12.11 5.18 2.32
C LEU A 551 12.87 3.99 2.89
N GLN A 552 12.63 2.78 2.39
CA GLN A 552 13.28 1.56 2.91
C GLN A 552 14.80 1.61 2.76
N GLU A 553 15.32 2.05 1.60
CA GLU A 553 16.75 2.19 1.40
C GLU A 553 17.35 3.22 2.36
N CYS A 554 16.68 4.36 2.57
CA CYS A 554 17.13 5.36 3.54
C CYS A 554 17.13 4.83 4.98
N MET A 555 16.11 4.07 5.38
CA MET A 555 16.04 3.45 6.71
C MET A 555 17.15 2.43 6.94
N ASN A 556 17.48 1.64 5.91
CA ASN A 556 18.58 0.68 5.96
C ASN A 556 19.95 1.36 6.05
N MET A 557 20.12 2.50 5.35
CA MET A 557 21.36 3.28 5.42
C MET A 557 21.50 4.04 6.74
N TRP A 558 20.40 4.61 7.26
CA TRP A 558 20.39 5.51 8.40
C TRP A 558 19.57 4.95 9.56
N ARG A 559 20.13 3.99 10.29
CA ARG A 559 19.44 3.39 11.46
C ARG A 559 19.25 4.39 12.61
N GLN A 560 20.21 5.27 12.82
CA GLN A 560 20.18 6.31 13.84
C GLN A 560 20.47 7.68 13.24
N VAL A 561 19.71 8.68 13.68
CA VAL A 561 19.77 10.06 13.19
C VAL A 561 19.81 11.05 14.34
N ARG A 562 20.27 12.26 14.04
CA ARG A 562 20.40 13.36 14.99
C ARG A 562 19.23 14.32 14.82
N LEU A 563 18.39 14.45 15.84
CA LEU A 563 17.23 15.34 15.81
C LEU A 563 17.52 16.61 16.62
N GLY A 564 17.41 17.80 16.02
CA GLY A 564 17.56 19.07 16.74
C GLY A 564 17.43 20.34 15.92
#